data_AF-A0A0J1IPM5-F1
#
_entry.id   AF-A0A0J1IPM5-F1
#
_cell.length_a   1.000
_cell.length_b   1.000
_cell.length_c   1.000
_cell.angle_alpha   90.00
_cell.angle_beta   90.00
_cell.angle_gamma   90.00
#
_symmetry.space_group_name_H-M   'P 1'
#
loop_
_entity.id
_entity.type
_entity.pdbx_description
1 polymer ?
#
loop_
_entity_poly.entity_id
_entity_poly.type
_entity_poly.pdbx_seq_one_letter_code
_entity_poly.pdbx_strand_id
1 'polypeptide(L)'
;MTRDHFHSIQEAGMYNVLSDYYKYTNPELHVYYYHKHLQSLTHALKKESKSAIVSDIQRQNEYGKVRFLQGTNNLPAVDIYMNGICLLREVSFKTMSNELTLPAGKYQLDIYETGKQIDPLSSQILNIDCNAYHTFALAGNERNLTIHSFPEFPIVPANETKLRIIQLAENLPTIDIAVQKGDIVFPSIPYRGASSYLGLFPMTVYLEARNTETKEVLKKFPALQLEADKTYSGFIVEGTDEKTCELLIFSC
;
A
#
# COMPACT_ATOMS: atom_id res chain seq x y z
N MET A 1 24.98 -3.06 18.78
CA MET A 1 26.10 -3.91 18.32
C MET A 1 26.81 -4.46 19.55
N THR A 2 27.03 -5.78 19.67
CA THR A 2 27.58 -6.41 20.90
C THR A 2 29.11 -6.41 20.92
N ARG A 3 29.72 -6.35 22.12
CA ARG A 3 31.17 -6.23 22.37
C ARG A 3 32.03 -7.28 21.64
N ASP A 4 31.50 -8.50 21.45
CA ASP A 4 32.19 -9.60 20.78
C ASP A 4 32.28 -9.45 19.25
N HIS A 5 31.40 -8.64 18.63
CA HIS A 5 31.43 -8.41 17.18
C HIS A 5 32.59 -7.50 16.77
N PHE A 6 32.83 -6.45 17.57
CA PHE A 6 34.01 -5.60 17.40
C PHE A 6 35.30 -6.39 17.54
N HIS A 7 35.33 -7.37 18.45
CA HIS A 7 36.47 -8.27 18.64
C HIS A 7 36.78 -9.09 17.38
N SER A 8 35.76 -9.67 16.72
CA SER A 8 35.95 -10.51 15.53
C SER A 8 36.46 -9.71 14.31
N ILE A 9 36.01 -8.46 14.15
CA ILE A 9 36.47 -7.58 13.07
C ILE A 9 37.92 -7.12 13.33
N GLN A 10 38.24 -6.79 14.58
CA GLN A 10 39.60 -6.43 14.98
C GLN A 10 40.59 -7.59 14.77
N GLU A 11 40.19 -8.82 15.13
CA GLU A 11 40.98 -10.03 14.86
C GLU A 11 41.19 -10.26 13.36
N ALA A 12 40.15 -10.08 12.55
CA ALA A 12 40.27 -10.19 11.10
C ALA A 12 41.29 -9.18 10.54
N GLY A 13 41.25 -7.93 10.99
CA GLY A 13 42.21 -6.90 10.60
C GLY A 13 43.66 -7.26 11.01
N MET A 14 43.84 -7.73 12.24
CA MET A 14 45.14 -8.16 12.75
C MET A 14 45.73 -9.33 11.93
N TYR A 15 44.94 -10.37 11.66
CA TYR A 15 45.40 -11.51 10.88
C TYR A 15 45.68 -11.17 9.41
N ASN A 16 44.99 -10.18 8.84
CA ASN A 16 45.31 -9.69 7.50
C ASN A 16 46.71 -9.06 7.45
N VAL A 17 47.03 -8.21 8.41
CA VAL A 17 48.35 -7.57 8.52
C VAL A 17 49.46 -8.62 8.70
N LEU A 18 49.24 -9.62 9.56
CA LEU A 18 50.20 -10.71 9.74
C LEU A 18 50.37 -11.56 8.48
N SER A 19 49.28 -11.86 7.77
CA SER A 19 49.33 -12.56 6.49
C SER A 19 50.16 -11.80 5.45
N ASP A 20 49.94 -10.50 5.29
CA ASP A 20 50.69 -9.66 4.35
C ASP A 20 52.18 -9.56 4.71
N TYR A 21 52.50 -9.51 6.01
CA TYR A 21 53.88 -9.51 6.49
C TYR A 21 54.64 -10.78 6.07
N TYR A 22 54.00 -11.95 6.14
CA TYR A 22 54.64 -13.23 5.80
C TYR A 22 54.58 -13.60 4.31
N LYS A 23 53.87 -12.82 3.49
CA LYS A 23 53.54 -13.11 2.08
C LYS A 23 54.74 -13.50 1.20
N TYR A 24 55.90 -12.92 1.45
CA TYR A 24 57.12 -13.17 0.66
C TYR A 24 58.28 -13.76 1.47
N THR A 25 58.08 -13.99 2.77
CA THR A 25 59.14 -14.42 3.70
C THR A 25 58.90 -15.82 4.24
N ASN A 26 57.65 -16.22 4.47
CA ASN A 26 57.30 -17.56 4.91
C ASN A 26 55.91 -17.96 4.35
N PRO A 27 55.86 -18.74 3.25
CA PRO A 27 54.62 -19.12 2.61
C PRO A 27 53.66 -19.92 3.51
N GLU A 28 54.17 -20.76 4.40
CA GLU A 28 53.32 -21.56 5.30
C GLU A 28 52.62 -20.68 6.34
N LEU A 29 53.35 -19.71 6.92
CA LEU A 29 52.76 -18.75 7.86
C LEU A 29 51.82 -17.78 7.17
N HIS A 30 52.13 -17.36 5.94
CA HIS A 30 51.21 -16.57 5.13
C HIS A 30 49.87 -17.29 4.97
N VAL A 31 49.90 -18.54 4.50
CA VAL A 31 48.68 -19.36 4.32
C VAL A 31 47.95 -19.56 5.64
N TYR A 32 48.67 -19.82 6.74
CA TYR A 32 48.08 -20.00 8.06
C TYR A 32 47.32 -18.75 8.54
N TYR A 33 47.95 -17.57 8.50
CA TYR A 33 47.31 -16.33 8.94
C TYR A 33 46.22 -15.85 7.98
N TYR A 34 46.38 -16.10 6.68
CA TYR A 34 45.33 -15.84 5.70
C TYR A 34 44.08 -16.69 6.00
N HIS A 35 44.25 -17.98 6.34
CA HIS A 35 43.13 -18.81 6.79
C HIS A 35 42.47 -18.28 8.06
N LYS A 36 43.26 -17.82 9.04
CA LYS A 36 42.71 -17.21 10.27
C LYS A 36 41.93 -15.92 9.98
N HIS A 37 42.44 -15.07 9.10
CA HIS A 37 41.74 -13.88 8.62
C HIS A 37 40.37 -14.25 8.01
N LEU A 38 40.34 -15.23 7.10
CA LEU A 38 39.09 -15.70 6.49
C LEU A 38 38.14 -16.32 7.54
N GLN A 39 38.64 -17.07 8.52
CA GLN A 39 37.83 -17.61 9.62
C GLN A 39 37.21 -16.49 10.48
N SER A 40 37.96 -15.45 10.82
CA SER A 40 37.45 -14.32 11.59
C SER A 40 36.45 -13.48 10.78
N LEU A 41 36.71 -13.25 9.49
CA LEU A 41 35.75 -12.60 8.57
C LEU A 41 34.47 -13.40 8.46
N THR A 42 34.56 -14.71 8.20
CA THR A 42 33.37 -15.56 8.14
C THR A 42 32.62 -15.59 9.48
N HIS A 43 33.29 -15.52 10.63
CA HIS A 43 32.61 -15.42 11.92
C HIS A 43 31.88 -14.08 12.10
N ALA A 44 32.52 -12.97 11.73
CA ALA A 44 31.92 -11.63 11.75
C ALA A 44 30.71 -11.54 10.80
N LEU A 45 30.87 -11.99 9.56
CA LEU A 45 29.85 -12.03 8.52
C LEU A 45 28.77 -13.07 8.81
N LYS A 46 29.04 -14.18 9.52
CA LYS A 46 28.02 -15.14 9.98
C LYS A 46 27.12 -14.52 11.05
N LYS A 47 27.58 -13.50 11.77
CA LYS A 47 26.78 -12.74 12.74
C LYS A 47 25.98 -11.63 12.04
N GLU A 48 26.54 -10.96 11.05
CA GLU A 48 25.78 -10.06 10.15
C GLU A 48 24.75 -10.82 9.33
N SER A 49 25.10 -12.00 8.82
CA SER A 49 24.16 -12.88 8.14
C SER A 49 23.30 -13.65 9.12
N LYS A 50 23.59 -13.81 10.40
CA LYS A 50 22.53 -14.10 11.38
C LYS A 50 21.64 -12.87 11.64
N SER A 51 22.13 -11.66 11.47
CA SER A 51 21.31 -10.43 11.49
C SER A 51 20.57 -10.18 10.17
N ALA A 52 20.98 -10.82 9.07
CA ALA A 52 20.40 -10.68 7.72
C ALA A 52 19.69 -11.97 7.21
N ILE A 53 19.93 -13.11 7.86
CA ILE A 53 19.30 -14.44 7.72
C ILE A 53 18.52 -14.79 9.00
N VAL A 54 18.26 -13.81 9.89
CA VAL A 54 17.05 -13.83 10.73
C VAL A 54 15.88 -13.51 9.81
N SER A 55 15.50 -14.57 9.08
CA SER A 55 14.21 -14.90 8.49
C SER A 55 13.53 -13.87 7.57
N ASP A 56 13.44 -14.24 6.29
CA ASP A 56 12.36 -13.81 5.39
C ASP A 56 10.95 -14.07 5.98
N ILE A 57 10.85 -14.90 7.03
CA ILE A 57 9.62 -15.16 7.82
C ILE A 57 9.37 -14.07 8.89
N GLN A 58 10.38 -13.35 9.41
CA GLN A 58 10.16 -12.19 10.29
C GLN A 58 9.99 -10.87 9.52
N ARG A 59 10.41 -10.77 8.25
CA ARG A 59 10.11 -9.59 7.42
C ARG A 59 8.63 -9.43 7.13
N GLN A 60 7.81 -10.47 7.09
CA GLN A 60 6.35 -10.23 7.00
C GLN A 60 5.82 -9.36 8.15
N ASN A 61 6.46 -9.35 9.32
CA ASN A 61 6.10 -8.48 10.45
C ASN A 61 6.69 -7.06 10.40
N GLU A 62 7.28 -6.63 9.28
CA GLU A 62 7.88 -5.29 9.14
C GLU A 62 7.40 -4.51 7.90
N TYR A 63 6.48 -5.05 7.09
CA TYR A 63 6.04 -4.39 5.86
C TYR A 63 4.51 -4.33 5.80
N GLY A 64 4.00 -3.27 5.18
CA GLY A 64 2.62 -3.14 4.77
C GLY A 64 2.51 -3.06 3.25
N LYS A 65 1.29 -3.28 2.75
CA LYS A 65 0.96 -3.18 1.32
C LYS A 65 0.04 -2.01 1.08
N VAL A 66 0.35 -1.20 0.08
CA VAL A 66 -0.38 0.03 -0.21
C VAL A 66 -0.73 0.14 -1.69
N ARG A 67 -1.87 0.73 -1.99
CA ARG A 67 -2.29 1.16 -3.34
C ARG A 67 -2.76 2.61 -3.28
N PHE A 68 -2.65 3.33 -4.38
CA PHE A 68 -3.10 4.71 -4.50
C PHE A 68 -4.19 4.83 -5.56
N LEU A 69 -5.29 5.50 -5.23
CA LEU A 69 -6.38 5.80 -6.14
C LEU A 69 -6.51 7.31 -6.32
N GLN A 70 -6.54 7.78 -7.57
CA GLN A 70 -7.02 9.14 -7.84
C GLN A 70 -8.55 9.11 -7.96
N GLY A 71 -9.23 9.46 -6.85
CA GLY A 71 -10.68 9.34 -6.68
C GLY A 71 -11.50 10.59 -7.00
N THR A 72 -10.87 11.71 -7.37
CA THR A 72 -11.57 12.96 -7.72
C THR A 72 -11.35 13.37 -9.18
N ASN A 73 -12.41 13.88 -9.82
CA ASN A 73 -12.33 14.43 -11.20
C ASN A 73 -11.93 15.91 -11.22
N ASN A 74 -11.90 16.55 -10.04
CA ASN A 74 -11.63 17.98 -9.87
C ASN A 74 -10.12 18.27 -9.78
N LEU A 75 -9.29 17.40 -10.35
CA LEU A 75 -7.84 17.55 -10.41
C LEU A 75 -7.32 17.15 -11.80
N PRO A 76 -6.29 17.85 -12.31
CA PRO A 76 -5.48 17.34 -13.41
C PRO A 76 -4.73 16.07 -12.99
N ALA A 77 -3.98 15.46 -13.91
CA ALA A 77 -3.09 14.35 -13.58
C ALA A 77 -2.07 14.79 -12.51
N VAL A 78 -1.79 13.91 -11.54
CA VAL A 78 -0.91 14.20 -10.40
C VAL A 78 0.30 13.28 -10.34
N ASP A 79 1.40 13.79 -9.80
CA ASP A 79 2.56 13.01 -9.41
C ASP A 79 2.53 12.80 -7.89
N ILE A 80 2.82 11.56 -7.46
CA ILE A 80 2.81 11.15 -6.05
C ILE A 80 4.25 10.94 -5.60
N TYR A 81 4.68 11.69 -4.58
CA TYR A 81 6.00 11.59 -3.98
C TYR A 81 5.90 11.03 -2.57
N MET A 82 6.88 10.22 -2.20
CA MET A 82 7.00 9.66 -0.87
C MET A 82 8.41 9.91 -0.34
N ASN A 83 8.52 10.63 0.79
CA ASN A 83 9.78 11.10 1.35
C ASN A 83 10.67 11.82 0.31
N GLY A 84 10.05 12.64 -0.56
CA GLY A 84 10.73 13.35 -1.65
C GLY A 84 11.09 12.51 -2.87
N ILE A 85 10.83 11.20 -2.87
CA ILE A 85 11.07 10.31 -4.02
C ILE A 85 9.78 10.15 -4.83
N CYS A 86 9.84 10.39 -6.14
CA CYS A 86 8.71 10.20 -7.04
C CYS A 86 8.33 8.71 -7.11
N LEU A 87 7.11 8.38 -6.67
CA LEU A 87 6.60 7.01 -6.60
C LEU A 87 5.72 6.68 -7.81
N LEU A 88 4.82 7.60 -8.17
CA LEU A 88 3.91 7.48 -9.31
C LEU A 88 3.90 8.80 -10.07
N ARG A 89 3.82 8.72 -11.40
CA ARG A 89 3.72 9.88 -12.29
C ARG A 89 2.45 9.85 -13.10
N GLU A 90 1.96 11.03 -13.47
CA GLU A 90 0.85 11.21 -14.41
C GLU A 90 -0.41 10.41 -14.00
N VAL A 91 -0.68 10.31 -12.69
CA VAL A 91 -1.83 9.57 -12.18
C VAL A 91 -3.12 10.36 -12.45
N SER A 92 -3.91 9.86 -13.40
CA SER A 92 -5.16 10.48 -13.83
C SER A 92 -6.38 9.96 -13.05
N PHE A 93 -7.51 10.65 -13.16
CA PHE A 93 -8.77 10.28 -12.52
C PHE A 93 -9.17 8.81 -12.79
N LYS A 94 -9.66 8.13 -11.74
CA LYS A 94 -10.06 6.71 -11.71
C LYS A 94 -8.90 5.72 -11.79
N THR A 95 -7.67 6.19 -11.85
CA THR A 95 -6.50 5.31 -11.91
C THR A 95 -6.15 4.77 -10.51
N MET A 96 -6.11 3.45 -10.41
CA MET A 96 -5.56 2.72 -9.25
C MET A 96 -4.13 2.30 -9.57
N SER A 97 -3.20 2.54 -8.65
CA SER A 97 -1.82 2.08 -8.79
C SER A 97 -1.71 0.56 -8.62
N ASN A 98 -0.58 0.02 -9.05
CA ASN A 98 -0.16 -1.31 -8.62
C ASN A 98 0.04 -1.34 -7.10
N GLU A 99 -0.01 -2.56 -6.53
CA GLU A 99 0.32 -2.78 -5.14
C GLU A 99 1.82 -2.55 -4.88
N LEU A 100 2.11 -1.78 -3.85
CA LEU A 100 3.45 -1.47 -3.40
C LEU A 100 3.67 -2.06 -2.02
N THR A 101 4.77 -2.79 -1.84
CA THR A 101 5.17 -3.31 -0.52
C THR A 101 6.20 -2.37 0.08
N LEU A 102 5.87 -1.77 1.21
CA LEU A 102 6.69 -0.78 1.90
C LEU A 102 6.96 -1.23 3.33
N PRO A 103 8.15 -0.95 3.88
CA PRO A 103 8.37 -1.13 5.30
C PRO A 103 7.31 -0.38 6.12
N ALA A 104 6.96 -0.92 7.27
CA ALA A 104 6.09 -0.26 8.21
C ALA A 104 6.81 0.95 8.80
N GLY A 105 6.08 2.04 8.97
CA GLY A 105 6.66 3.30 9.40
C GLY A 105 5.86 4.50 8.95
N LYS A 106 6.45 5.67 9.20
CA LYS A 106 5.88 6.96 8.82
C LYS A 106 6.50 7.44 7.52
N TYR A 107 5.65 7.84 6.59
CA TYR A 107 6.05 8.35 5.28
C TYR A 107 5.41 9.69 5.05
N GLN A 108 6.22 10.67 4.65
CA GLN A 108 5.71 11.93 4.13
C GLN A 108 5.23 11.69 2.70
N LEU A 109 3.94 11.90 2.44
CA LEU A 109 3.36 11.84 1.10
C LEU A 109 3.07 13.26 0.62
N ASP A 110 3.63 13.61 -0.54
CA ASP A 110 3.42 14.90 -1.18
C ASP A 110 2.85 14.67 -2.58
N ILE A 111 1.75 15.35 -2.88
CA ILE A 111 1.03 15.26 -4.15
C ILE A 111 1.24 16.55 -4.92
N TYR A 112 1.70 16.46 -6.15
CA TYR A 112 1.88 17.61 -7.03
C TYR A 112 1.06 17.44 -8.29
N GLU A 113 0.66 18.55 -8.90
CA GLU A 113 0.22 18.53 -10.29
C GLU A 113 1.37 18.06 -11.18
N THR A 114 1.07 17.23 -12.18
CA THR A 114 2.09 16.68 -13.09
C THR A 114 2.98 17.76 -13.67
N GLY A 115 4.30 17.57 -13.57
CA GLY A 115 5.29 18.51 -14.11
C GLY A 115 5.51 19.77 -13.26
N LYS A 116 4.78 19.94 -12.16
CA LYS A 116 5.04 20.97 -11.13
C LYS A 116 5.66 20.29 -9.90
N GLN A 117 6.65 20.92 -9.27
CA GLN A 117 7.33 20.37 -8.08
C GLN A 117 7.53 21.40 -6.96
N ILE A 118 6.99 22.60 -7.12
CA ILE A 118 7.25 23.71 -6.19
C ILE A 118 6.23 23.68 -5.05
N ASP A 119 4.94 23.71 -5.38
CA ASP A 119 3.86 23.76 -4.40
C ASP A 119 3.04 22.45 -4.44
N PRO A 120 3.02 21.66 -3.35
CA PRO A 120 2.21 20.46 -3.29
C PRO A 120 0.72 20.81 -3.16
N LEU A 121 -0.14 20.11 -3.91
CA LEU A 121 -1.59 20.15 -3.79
C LEU A 121 -2.05 19.56 -2.43
N SER A 122 -1.32 18.57 -1.92
CA SER A 122 -1.55 17.97 -0.61
C SER A 122 -0.24 17.42 -0.06
N SER A 123 -0.07 17.50 1.26
CA SER A 123 1.13 17.07 1.97
C SER A 123 0.71 16.48 3.31
N GLN A 124 0.93 15.18 3.52
CA GLN A 124 0.41 14.44 4.67
C GLN A 124 1.36 13.32 5.10
N ILE A 125 1.49 13.13 6.41
CA ILE A 125 2.18 11.95 6.97
C ILE A 125 1.22 10.75 6.95
N LEU A 126 1.63 9.70 6.27
CA LEU A 126 0.97 8.40 6.27
C LEU A 126 1.69 7.45 7.24
N ASN A 127 0.90 6.66 7.97
CA ASN A 127 1.42 5.54 8.74
C ASN A 127 1.11 4.26 7.98
N ILE A 128 2.12 3.42 7.78
CA ILE A 128 2.00 2.08 7.20
C ILE A 128 2.24 1.09 8.32
N ASP A 129 1.22 0.28 8.60
CA ASP A 129 1.29 -0.76 9.63
C ASP A 129 1.79 -2.10 9.06
N CYS A 130 2.47 -2.88 9.89
CA CYS A 130 2.92 -4.22 9.51
C CYS A 130 1.75 -5.14 9.21
N ASN A 131 1.88 -6.00 8.20
CA ASN A 131 0.83 -6.95 7.76
C ASN A 131 -0.51 -6.28 7.39
N ALA A 132 -0.53 -4.97 7.19
CA ALA A 132 -1.73 -4.24 6.81
C ALA A 132 -1.76 -4.01 5.30
N TYR A 133 -2.96 -4.03 4.73
CA TYR A 133 -3.23 -3.65 3.36
C TYR A 133 -4.00 -2.34 3.41
N HIS A 134 -3.60 -1.33 2.63
CA HIS A 134 -4.27 -0.04 2.60
C HIS A 134 -4.46 0.45 1.17
N THR A 135 -5.63 1.00 0.91
CA THR A 135 -5.87 1.84 -0.26
C THR A 135 -5.89 3.30 0.19
N PHE A 136 -4.98 4.10 -0.32
CA PHE A 136 -4.96 5.55 -0.14
C PHE A 136 -5.67 6.20 -1.31
N ALA A 137 -6.80 6.87 -1.08
CA ALA A 137 -7.53 7.55 -2.12
C ALA A 137 -7.42 9.07 -1.98
N LEU A 138 -7.16 9.73 -3.09
CA LEU A 138 -7.22 11.19 -3.20
C LEU A 138 -8.68 11.61 -3.33
N ALA A 139 -9.14 12.50 -2.45
CA ALA A 139 -10.49 13.04 -2.48
C ALA A 139 -10.52 14.54 -2.15
N GLY A 140 -11.44 15.26 -2.77
CA GLY A 140 -11.59 16.72 -2.67
C GLY A 140 -11.28 17.41 -4.00
N ASN A 141 -10.90 18.68 -3.93
CA ASN A 141 -10.54 19.53 -5.05
C ASN A 141 -9.15 20.17 -4.84
N GLU A 142 -8.67 20.97 -5.78
CA GLU A 142 -7.36 21.62 -5.74
C GLU A 142 -7.07 22.40 -4.45
N ARG A 143 -8.10 22.92 -3.76
CA ARG A 143 -7.92 23.73 -2.53
C ARG A 143 -8.03 22.94 -1.24
N ASN A 144 -8.62 21.75 -1.26
CA ASN A 144 -8.90 20.95 -0.06
C ASN A 144 -8.55 19.45 -0.24
N LEU A 145 -7.60 19.16 -1.12
CA LEU A 145 -7.18 17.79 -1.44
C LEU A 145 -6.63 17.08 -0.20
N THR A 146 -7.23 15.93 0.12
CA THR A 146 -6.84 15.10 1.26
C THR A 146 -6.62 13.66 0.82
N ILE A 147 -5.66 12.98 1.44
CA ILE A 147 -5.42 11.55 1.24
C ILE A 147 -6.17 10.77 2.33
N HIS A 148 -7.15 9.96 1.93
CA HIS A 148 -7.92 9.12 2.84
C HIS A 148 -7.37 7.69 2.82
N SER A 149 -7.16 7.13 4.01
CA SER A 149 -6.69 5.75 4.17
C SER A 149 -7.86 4.81 4.40
N PHE A 150 -7.95 3.77 3.58
CA PHE A 150 -8.95 2.71 3.71
C PHE A 150 -8.22 1.38 3.95
N PRO A 151 -8.26 0.81 5.18
CA PRO A 151 -7.67 -0.50 5.44
C PRO A 151 -8.42 -1.58 4.64
N GLU A 152 -7.69 -2.48 4.00
CA GLU A 152 -8.20 -3.59 3.20
C GLU A 152 -8.03 -4.91 3.96
N PHE A 153 -8.96 -5.84 3.74
CA PHE A 153 -8.91 -7.16 4.37
C PHE A 153 -9.03 -8.23 3.27
N PRO A 154 -7.94 -8.62 2.57
CA PRO A 154 -8.04 -9.47 1.37
C PRO A 154 -8.44 -10.92 1.67
N ILE A 155 -8.39 -11.36 2.92
CA ILE A 155 -8.66 -12.75 3.31
C ILE A 155 -10.17 -13.03 3.33
N VAL A 156 -10.58 -14.11 2.67
CA VAL A 156 -11.96 -14.63 2.61
C VAL A 156 -11.92 -16.16 2.73
N PRO A 157 -12.95 -16.82 3.32
CA PRO A 157 -13.04 -18.27 3.32
C PRO A 157 -13.11 -18.86 1.90
N ALA A 158 -12.77 -20.15 1.79
CA ALA A 158 -12.79 -20.85 0.51
C ALA A 158 -14.20 -20.86 -0.09
N ASN A 159 -14.31 -20.56 -1.39
CA ASN A 159 -15.55 -20.49 -2.15
C ASN A 159 -16.54 -19.41 -1.67
N GLU A 160 -16.04 -18.41 -0.94
CA GLU A 160 -16.78 -17.21 -0.55
C GLU A 160 -16.18 -15.97 -1.20
N THR A 161 -16.92 -14.86 -1.14
CA THR A 161 -16.48 -13.55 -1.61
C THR A 161 -17.00 -12.48 -0.65
N LYS A 162 -16.43 -11.28 -0.69
CA LYS A 162 -16.98 -10.17 0.09
C LYS A 162 -16.84 -8.85 -0.63
N LEU A 163 -17.78 -7.95 -0.38
CA LEU A 163 -17.85 -6.63 -1.00
C LEU A 163 -17.97 -5.56 0.07
N ARG A 164 -17.26 -4.45 -0.11
CA ARG A 164 -17.55 -3.18 0.58
C ARG A 164 -17.67 -2.05 -0.42
N ILE A 165 -18.29 -0.95 0.01
CA ILE A 165 -18.41 0.27 -0.79
C ILE A 165 -17.78 1.44 -0.05
N ILE A 166 -16.98 2.23 -0.76
CA ILE A 166 -16.38 3.49 -0.33
C ILE A 166 -16.97 4.60 -1.19
N GLN A 167 -17.38 5.68 -0.56
CA GLN A 167 -17.93 6.84 -1.25
C GLN A 167 -16.85 7.93 -1.32
N LEU A 168 -16.49 8.35 -2.54
CA LEU A 168 -15.55 9.45 -2.80
C LEU A 168 -16.12 10.55 -3.70
N ALA A 169 -17.40 10.49 -4.09
CA ALA A 169 -18.02 11.49 -4.97
C ALA A 169 -18.53 12.69 -4.17
N GLU A 170 -17.92 13.87 -4.32
CA GLU A 170 -18.26 15.05 -3.51
C GLU A 170 -19.64 15.62 -3.87
N ASN A 171 -20.10 15.41 -5.11
CA ASN A 171 -21.40 15.85 -5.61
C ASN A 171 -22.60 15.06 -5.07
N LEU A 172 -22.39 13.97 -4.31
CA LEU A 172 -23.47 13.15 -3.77
C LEU A 172 -23.72 13.42 -2.28
N PRO A 173 -24.99 13.35 -1.83
CA PRO A 173 -25.31 13.29 -0.41
C PRO A 173 -24.90 11.93 0.19
N THR A 174 -25.25 11.69 1.45
CA THR A 174 -25.16 10.35 2.05
C THR A 174 -25.98 9.36 1.22
N ILE A 175 -25.36 8.26 0.81
CA ILE A 175 -25.99 7.27 -0.07
C ILE A 175 -26.25 5.93 0.64
N ASP A 176 -27.33 5.28 0.25
CA ASP A 176 -27.57 3.87 0.45
C ASP A 176 -27.17 3.12 -0.84
N ILE A 177 -26.53 1.96 -0.71
CA ILE A 177 -26.39 1.02 -1.83
C ILE A 177 -27.39 -0.11 -1.64
N ALA A 178 -28.23 -0.30 -2.65
CA ALA A 178 -29.29 -1.29 -2.68
C ALA A 178 -29.15 -2.23 -3.86
N VAL A 179 -29.74 -3.42 -3.75
CA VAL A 179 -30.00 -4.25 -4.91
C VAL A 179 -31.07 -3.56 -5.76
N GLN A 180 -30.92 -3.58 -7.09
CA GLN A 180 -31.89 -2.97 -7.99
C GLN A 180 -33.29 -3.52 -7.76
N LYS A 181 -34.25 -2.63 -7.45
CA LYS A 181 -35.62 -2.97 -7.05
C LYS A 181 -35.73 -3.88 -5.80
N GLY A 182 -34.67 -3.96 -5.00
CA GLY A 182 -34.60 -4.76 -3.79
C GLY A 182 -34.16 -3.95 -2.58
N ASP A 183 -33.67 -4.68 -1.58
CA ASP A 183 -33.29 -4.16 -0.27
C ASP A 183 -31.97 -3.38 -0.29
N ILE A 184 -31.83 -2.51 0.70
CA ILE A 184 -30.58 -1.79 0.99
C ILE A 184 -29.60 -2.79 1.61
N VAL A 185 -28.42 -2.91 1.01
CA VAL A 185 -27.34 -3.81 1.46
C VAL A 185 -26.21 -3.06 2.17
N PHE A 186 -25.97 -1.79 1.82
CA PHE A 186 -25.03 -0.93 2.52
C PHE A 186 -25.71 0.41 2.84
N PRO A 187 -26.18 0.62 4.09
CA PRO A 187 -26.91 1.84 4.44
C PRO A 187 -25.96 3.00 4.79
N SER A 188 -26.41 4.22 4.51
CA SER A 188 -25.89 5.47 5.06
C SER A 188 -24.37 5.66 4.95
N ILE A 189 -23.83 5.54 3.73
CA ILE A 189 -22.41 5.78 3.46
C ILE A 189 -22.21 7.29 3.20
N PRO A 190 -21.54 8.03 4.10
CA PRO A 190 -21.28 9.46 3.91
C PRO A 190 -20.10 9.68 2.94
N TYR A 191 -19.92 10.92 2.50
CA TYR A 191 -18.75 11.32 1.72
C TYR A 191 -17.44 11.02 2.46
N ARG A 192 -16.48 10.39 1.76
CA ARG A 192 -15.21 9.85 2.30
C ARG A 192 -15.38 8.71 3.30
N GLY A 193 -16.60 8.16 3.40
CA GLY A 193 -16.94 7.02 4.25
C GLY A 193 -16.79 5.68 3.52
N ALA A 194 -16.62 4.62 4.31
CA ALA A 194 -16.61 3.24 3.84
C ALA A 194 -17.63 2.41 4.62
N SER A 195 -18.31 1.51 3.93
CA SER A 195 -19.16 0.50 4.56
C SER A 195 -18.32 -0.60 5.20
N SER A 196 -18.95 -1.36 6.09
CA SER A 196 -18.44 -2.68 6.47
C SER A 196 -18.42 -3.62 5.26
N TYR A 197 -17.58 -4.66 5.35
CA TYR A 197 -17.58 -5.76 4.39
C TYR A 197 -18.83 -6.62 4.58
N LEU A 198 -19.50 -6.93 3.46
CA LEU A 198 -20.59 -7.88 3.37
C LEU A 198 -20.08 -9.18 2.73
N GLY A 199 -20.11 -10.28 3.50
CA GLY A 199 -19.81 -11.61 2.99
C GLY A 199 -20.93 -12.13 2.09
N LEU A 200 -20.56 -12.78 0.99
CA LEU A 200 -21.43 -13.21 -0.08
C LEU A 200 -20.92 -14.55 -0.66
N PHE A 201 -21.80 -15.27 -1.33
CA PHE A 201 -21.35 -16.33 -2.25
C PHE A 201 -21.04 -15.74 -3.63
N PRO A 202 -20.17 -16.38 -4.42
CA PRO A 202 -19.88 -15.96 -5.79
C PRO A 202 -21.17 -15.86 -6.61
N MET A 203 -21.46 -14.65 -7.10
CA MET A 203 -22.71 -14.36 -7.80
C MET A 203 -22.60 -13.08 -8.61
N THR A 204 -23.55 -12.87 -9.51
CA THR A 204 -23.74 -11.58 -10.19
C THR A 204 -24.74 -10.74 -9.41
N VAL A 205 -24.35 -9.52 -9.02
CA VAL A 205 -25.21 -8.57 -8.32
C VAL A 205 -25.54 -7.37 -9.21
N TYR A 206 -26.74 -6.84 -9.05
CA TYR A 206 -27.20 -5.62 -9.71
C TYR A 206 -27.45 -4.57 -8.64
N LEU A 207 -26.57 -3.58 -8.56
CA LEU A 207 -26.60 -2.56 -7.51
C LEU A 207 -27.11 -1.22 -8.04
N GLU A 208 -27.66 -0.41 -7.14
CA GLU A 208 -27.99 0.99 -7.37
C GLU A 208 -27.69 1.83 -6.14
N ALA A 209 -27.28 3.08 -6.36
CA ALA A 209 -27.15 4.09 -5.32
C ALA A 209 -28.48 4.82 -5.15
N ARG A 210 -28.92 4.96 -3.89
CA ARG A 210 -30.11 5.72 -3.51
C ARG A 210 -29.71 6.83 -2.53
N ASN A 211 -30.43 7.94 -2.55
CA ASN A 211 -30.29 8.95 -1.51
C ASN A 211 -30.82 8.38 -0.18
N THR A 212 -30.04 8.52 0.90
CA THR A 212 -30.40 7.94 2.21
C THR A 212 -31.67 8.56 2.79
N GLU A 213 -31.89 9.86 2.57
CA GLU A 213 -33.04 10.59 3.12
C GLU A 213 -34.28 10.44 2.26
N THR A 214 -34.16 10.69 0.95
CA THR A 214 -35.32 10.72 0.03
C THR A 214 -35.66 9.35 -0.55
N LYS A 215 -34.75 8.37 -0.43
CA LYS A 215 -34.83 7.04 -1.07
C LYS A 215 -34.90 7.06 -2.60
N GLU A 216 -34.67 8.22 -3.22
CA GLU A 216 -34.60 8.38 -4.67
C GLU A 216 -33.40 7.63 -5.24
N VAL A 217 -33.58 6.96 -6.39
CA VAL A 217 -32.50 6.28 -7.09
C VAL A 217 -31.63 7.31 -7.82
N LEU A 218 -30.37 7.43 -7.39
CA LEU A 218 -29.38 8.35 -7.97
C LEU A 218 -28.72 7.74 -9.21
N LYS A 219 -28.34 6.46 -9.12
CA LYS A 219 -27.65 5.76 -10.22
C LYS A 219 -27.87 4.26 -10.14
N LYS A 220 -28.09 3.64 -11.30
CA LYS A 220 -28.04 2.19 -11.46
C LYS A 220 -26.70 1.79 -12.06
N PHE A 221 -26.06 0.80 -11.46
CA PHE A 221 -24.77 0.30 -11.93
C PHE A 221 -24.96 -0.89 -12.87
N PRO A 222 -23.98 -1.15 -13.76
CA PRO A 222 -23.92 -2.39 -14.52
C PRO A 222 -23.88 -3.63 -13.62
N ALA A 223 -24.12 -4.80 -14.23
CA ALA A 223 -23.99 -6.07 -13.54
C ALA A 223 -22.56 -6.26 -13.02
N LEU A 224 -22.42 -6.61 -11.75
CA LEU A 224 -21.15 -6.89 -11.10
C LEU A 224 -21.03 -8.38 -10.84
N GLN A 225 -20.06 -9.03 -11.49
CA GLN A 225 -19.74 -10.43 -11.24
C GLN A 225 -18.73 -10.53 -10.10
N LEU A 226 -19.15 -11.18 -9.01
CA LEU A 226 -18.28 -11.48 -7.87
C LEU A 226 -17.84 -12.93 -7.96
N GLU A 227 -16.53 -13.15 -8.00
CA GLU A 227 -15.94 -14.48 -8.10
C GLU A 227 -15.56 -15.03 -6.71
N ALA A 228 -15.39 -16.36 -6.67
CA ALA A 228 -14.88 -17.08 -5.50
C ALA A 228 -13.47 -16.60 -5.10
N ASP A 229 -13.20 -16.70 -3.81
CA ASP A 229 -11.88 -16.49 -3.20
C ASP A 229 -11.31 -15.07 -3.42
N LYS A 230 -12.20 -14.09 -3.67
CA LYS A 230 -11.85 -12.69 -3.90
C LYS A 230 -12.55 -11.74 -2.93
N THR A 231 -11.82 -10.71 -2.54
CA THR A 231 -12.34 -9.56 -1.80
C THR A 231 -12.48 -8.38 -2.75
N TYR A 232 -13.60 -7.66 -2.69
CA TYR A 232 -13.87 -6.51 -3.55
C TYR A 232 -14.08 -5.23 -2.72
N SER A 233 -13.42 -4.16 -3.15
CA SER A 233 -13.64 -2.80 -2.70
C SER A 233 -14.18 -1.96 -3.85
N GLY A 234 -15.41 -1.50 -3.71
CA GLY A 234 -16.08 -0.64 -4.69
C GLY A 234 -15.98 0.82 -4.32
N PHE A 235 -15.45 1.66 -5.20
CA PHE A 235 -15.32 3.09 -5.00
C PHE A 235 -16.36 3.83 -5.85
N ILE A 236 -17.24 4.59 -5.20
CA ILE A 236 -18.17 5.50 -5.85
C ILE A 236 -17.45 6.82 -6.08
N VAL A 237 -17.21 7.16 -7.33
CA VAL A 237 -16.54 8.40 -7.76
C VAL A 237 -17.48 9.24 -8.62
N GLU A 238 -17.11 10.49 -8.86
CA GLU A 238 -17.86 11.39 -9.73
C GLU A 238 -17.94 10.84 -11.17
N GLY A 239 -19.11 10.96 -11.78
CA GLY A 239 -19.30 10.60 -13.18
C GLY A 239 -18.88 11.74 -14.12
N THR A 240 -19.03 11.50 -15.41
CA THR A 240 -18.72 12.49 -16.46
C THR A 240 -19.72 13.66 -16.51
N ASP A 241 -20.95 13.47 -16.01
CA ASP A 241 -21.99 14.51 -15.96
C ASP A 241 -22.18 15.03 -14.53
N GLU A 242 -22.52 16.32 -14.37
CA GLU A 242 -22.52 17.09 -13.10
C GLU A 242 -23.37 16.55 -11.94
N LYS A 243 -24.12 15.46 -12.11
CA LYS A 243 -24.89 14.80 -11.03
C LYS A 243 -24.80 13.28 -11.05
N THR A 244 -23.84 12.74 -11.79
CA THR A 244 -23.69 11.31 -11.95
C THR A 244 -22.55 10.80 -11.08
N CYS A 245 -22.60 9.50 -10.81
CA CYS A 245 -21.51 8.77 -10.19
C CYS A 245 -21.25 7.47 -10.94
N GLU A 246 -20.06 6.94 -10.70
CA GLU A 246 -19.61 5.67 -11.25
C GLU A 246 -19.08 4.78 -10.13
N LEU A 247 -19.25 3.47 -10.30
CA LEU A 247 -18.74 2.46 -9.38
C LEU A 247 -17.51 1.80 -9.99
N LEU A 248 -16.35 2.03 -9.38
CA LEU A 248 -15.10 1.36 -9.71
C LEU A 248 -14.92 0.17 -8.78
N ILE A 249 -14.78 -1.04 -9.32
CA ILE A 249 -14.56 -2.24 -8.51
C ILE A 249 -13.12 -2.69 -8.65
N PHE A 250 -12.45 -2.87 -7.51
CA PHE A 250 -11.11 -3.46 -7.46
C PHE A 250 -11.12 -4.68 -6.56
N SER A 251 -10.44 -5.74 -6.99
CA SER A 251 -10.15 -6.89 -6.15
C SER A 251 -8.90 -6.62 -5.30
N CYS A 252 -8.99 -6.90 -4.00
CA CYS A 252 -7.89 -6.76 -3.06
C CYS A 252 -7.04 -8.03 -3.02
#